data_AF-A0ABC8UJW3-F1
#
_entry.id   AF-A0ABC8UJW3-F1
#
_cell.length_a   1.000
_cell.length_b   1.000
_cell.length_c   1.000
_cell.angle_alpha   90.00
_cell.angle_beta   90.00
_cell.angle_gamma   90.00
#
_symmetry.space_group_name_H-M   'P 1'
#
loop_
_entity.id
_entity.type
_entity.pdbx_description
1 polymer ?
#
loop_
_entity_poly.entity_id
_entity_poly.type
_entity_poly.pdbx_seq_one_letter_code
_entity_poly.pdbx_strand_id
1 'polypeptide(L)'
;MEANSYINTTSLGGPPPSQTSGMPVTHDGAGGGHGGRGASCLKTNHTNFWGGDVYAWSTLFAPWSYGSKGGGTSAEHKFGGSGGGRVMLDVKDTLYLNGSVTAEGGDGGSNGGGGSGGSIIVHSKKL
;
A
#
# COMPACT_ATOMS: atom_id res chain seq x y z
N MET A 1 18.18 -13.01 -9.73
CA MET A 1 17.35 -12.32 -10.74
C MET A 1 18.29 -11.62 -11.71
N GLU A 2 18.08 -11.85 -13.00
CA GLU A 2 18.82 -11.22 -14.08
C GLU A 2 18.25 -9.84 -14.43
N ALA A 3 19.03 -9.04 -15.16
CA ALA A 3 18.62 -7.72 -15.64
C ALA A 3 17.25 -7.79 -16.33
N ASN A 4 16.39 -6.79 -16.07
CA ASN A 4 15.00 -6.69 -16.58
C ASN A 4 14.01 -7.76 -16.05
N SER A 5 14.39 -8.58 -15.07
CA SER A 5 13.42 -9.45 -14.37
C SER A 5 12.62 -8.66 -13.33
N TYR A 6 11.32 -8.94 -13.20
CA TYR A 6 10.46 -8.29 -12.21
C TYR A 6 9.58 -9.28 -11.43
N ILE A 7 9.46 -9.05 -10.12
CA ILE A 7 8.35 -9.53 -9.30
C ILE A 7 7.50 -8.32 -9.00
N ASN A 8 6.32 -8.24 -9.62
CA ASN A 8 5.48 -7.04 -9.55
C ASN A 8 4.13 -7.36 -8.92
N THR A 9 3.86 -6.73 -7.78
CA THR A 9 2.57 -6.78 -7.10
C THR A 9 1.94 -5.40 -6.92
N THR A 10 2.36 -4.44 -7.74
CA THR A 10 1.82 -3.08 -7.77
C THR A 10 0.32 -3.11 -8.04
N SER A 11 -0.47 -2.39 -7.23
CA SER A 11 -1.94 -2.34 -7.37
C SER A 11 -2.65 -3.69 -7.20
N LEU A 12 -1.95 -4.74 -6.75
CA LEU A 12 -2.48 -6.10 -6.52
C LEU A 12 -2.73 -6.39 -5.03
N GLY A 13 -3.09 -5.35 -4.27
CA GLY A 13 -3.41 -5.44 -2.85
C GLY A 13 -4.71 -6.18 -2.58
N GLY A 14 -4.68 -7.02 -1.55
CA GLY A 14 -5.84 -7.69 -0.98
C GLY A 14 -6.47 -6.89 0.17
N PRO A 15 -7.32 -7.54 0.99
CA PRO A 15 -7.88 -6.89 2.17
C PRO A 15 -6.79 -6.55 3.19
N PRO A 16 -6.83 -5.38 3.84
CA PRO A 16 -5.97 -5.03 4.96
C PRO A 16 -6.24 -5.97 6.17
N PRO A 17 -5.38 -5.93 7.22
CA PRO A 17 -5.64 -6.65 8.47
C PRO A 17 -7.02 -6.36 9.04
N SER A 18 -7.67 -7.33 9.70
CA SER A 18 -9.08 -7.22 10.13
C SER A 18 -9.37 -6.05 11.08
N GLN A 19 -8.36 -5.52 11.75
CA GLN A 19 -8.50 -4.40 12.69
C GLN A 19 -8.58 -3.02 12.02
N THR A 20 -8.39 -2.93 10.69
CA THR A 20 -8.34 -1.65 9.97
C THR A 20 -8.80 -1.79 8.52
N SER A 21 -9.36 -0.72 7.96
CA SER A 21 -9.54 -0.62 6.50
C SER A 21 -8.30 -0.03 5.82
N GLY A 22 -7.49 0.74 6.55
CA GLY A 22 -6.44 1.57 5.98
C GLY A 22 -6.93 2.59 4.93
N MET A 23 -8.24 2.72 4.73
CA MET A 23 -8.85 3.60 3.72
C MET A 23 -9.35 4.87 4.39
N PRO A 24 -9.36 6.02 3.68
CA PRO A 24 -10.08 7.19 4.16
C PRO A 24 -11.57 6.88 4.33
N VAL A 25 -12.18 7.48 5.37
CA VAL A 25 -13.61 7.30 5.66
C VAL A 25 -14.51 8.18 4.79
N THR A 26 -13.97 9.25 4.21
CA THR A 26 -14.72 10.21 3.40
C THR A 26 -14.47 10.05 1.91
N HIS A 27 -15.39 10.60 1.12
CA HIS A 27 -15.33 10.62 -0.33
C HIS A 27 -14.54 11.83 -0.85
N ASP A 28 -13.40 12.11 -0.23
CA ASP A 28 -12.59 13.29 -0.55
C ASP A 28 -11.44 13.03 -1.51
N GLY A 29 -11.21 11.80 -1.94
CA GLY A 29 -10.05 11.49 -2.77
C GLY A 29 -8.75 11.45 -1.97
N ALA A 30 -8.81 11.17 -0.67
CA ALA A 30 -7.62 11.06 0.17
C ALA A 30 -6.85 9.75 -0.11
N GLY A 31 -5.56 9.70 0.22
CA GLY A 31 -4.70 8.54 -0.04
C GLY A 31 -4.90 7.41 0.99
N GLY A 32 -4.58 6.17 0.59
CA GLY A 32 -4.53 5.02 1.51
C GLY A 32 -3.42 5.17 2.56
N GLY A 33 -3.61 4.60 3.75
CA GLY A 33 -2.58 4.47 4.78
C GLY A 33 -1.87 3.11 4.72
N HIS A 34 -0.61 3.03 5.15
CA HIS A 34 0.14 1.78 5.40
C HIS A 34 1.47 2.15 6.06
N GLY A 35 1.78 1.63 7.24
CA GLY A 35 2.94 2.05 8.04
C GLY A 35 2.82 3.48 8.60
N GLY A 36 2.21 4.40 7.87
CA GLY A 36 1.84 5.75 8.28
C GLY A 36 0.44 6.14 7.77
N ARG A 37 0.05 7.39 8.07
CA ARG A 37 -1.25 7.93 7.69
C ARG A 37 -1.22 8.28 6.20
N GLY A 38 -2.32 8.00 5.49
CA GLY A 38 -2.47 8.43 4.10
C GLY A 38 -2.58 9.96 3.97
N ALA A 39 -2.26 10.49 2.78
CA ALA A 39 -2.38 11.91 2.49
C ALA A 39 -3.85 12.37 2.56
N SER A 40 -4.12 13.54 3.15
CA SER A 40 -5.43 14.18 3.09
C SER A 40 -5.63 14.87 1.74
N CYS A 41 -6.88 14.95 1.29
CA CYS A 41 -7.26 15.79 0.15
C CYS A 41 -7.92 17.07 0.69
N LEU A 42 -7.28 18.22 0.45
CA LEU A 42 -7.79 19.51 0.88
C LEU A 42 -8.85 20.00 -0.12
N LYS A 43 -10.14 19.84 0.22
CA LYS A 43 -11.24 20.39 -0.60
C LYS A 43 -11.66 21.81 -0.20
N THR A 44 -11.46 22.18 1.06
CA THR A 44 -11.77 23.51 1.60
C THR A 44 -10.72 23.89 2.65
N ASN A 45 -10.60 25.18 3.02
CA ASN A 45 -9.62 25.65 4.02
C ASN A 45 -9.84 25.11 5.45
N HIS A 46 -10.89 24.30 5.67
CA HIS A 46 -11.23 23.69 6.96
C HIS A 46 -11.59 22.23 6.74
N THR A 47 -10.59 21.33 6.70
CA THR A 47 -10.85 19.89 6.67
C THR A 47 -10.22 19.20 7.87
N ASN A 48 -11.06 18.60 8.73
CA ASN A 48 -10.64 17.57 9.69
C ASN A 48 -10.57 16.19 9.02
N PHE A 49 -10.48 16.13 7.69
CA PHE A 49 -10.46 14.91 6.92
C PHE A 49 -9.01 14.46 6.75
N TRP A 50 -8.76 13.24 7.19
CA TRP A 50 -7.47 12.60 7.12
C TRP A 50 -7.47 11.55 6.02
N GLY A 51 -6.30 11.21 5.49
CA GLY A 51 -6.17 10.01 4.68
C GLY A 51 -6.37 8.74 5.50
N GLY A 52 -6.15 7.61 4.83
CA GLY A 52 -6.35 6.29 5.41
C GLY A 52 -5.59 6.08 6.72
N ASP A 53 -6.19 5.28 7.60
CA ASP A 53 -5.64 5.01 8.93
C ASP A 53 -4.31 4.25 8.87
N VAL A 54 -3.51 4.45 9.91
CA VAL A 54 -2.22 3.75 10.08
C VAL A 54 -2.48 2.30 10.47
N TYR A 55 -1.73 1.39 9.86
CA TYR A 55 -1.61 0.01 10.32
C TYR A 55 -0.24 -0.55 9.96
N ALA A 56 0.06 -1.76 10.42
CA ALA A 56 1.34 -2.45 10.20
C ALA A 56 2.60 -1.76 10.77
N TRP A 57 2.47 -0.56 11.39
CA TRP A 57 3.56 0.13 12.08
C TRP A 57 4.22 -0.75 13.16
N SER A 58 3.40 -1.42 13.98
CA SER A 58 3.88 -2.31 15.04
C SER A 58 4.59 -3.57 14.52
N THR A 59 4.47 -3.88 13.23
CA THR A 59 5.04 -5.07 12.58
C THR A 59 6.05 -4.71 11.50
N LEU A 60 6.61 -3.48 11.50
CA LEU A 60 7.58 -3.05 10.49
C LEU A 60 8.83 -3.93 10.41
N PHE A 61 9.20 -4.59 11.50
CA PHE A 61 10.32 -5.53 11.54
C PHE A 61 10.03 -6.86 10.83
N ALA A 62 8.76 -7.16 10.55
CA ALA A 62 8.31 -8.37 9.85
C ALA A 62 7.08 -8.04 8.98
N PRO A 63 7.24 -7.23 7.91
CA PRO A 63 6.11 -6.67 7.18
C PRO A 63 5.38 -7.77 6.39
N TRP A 64 4.09 -7.95 6.68
CA TRP A 64 3.25 -8.95 6.01
C TRP A 64 1.80 -8.48 5.82
N SER A 65 1.60 -7.24 5.39
CA SER A 65 0.27 -6.67 5.16
C SER A 65 0.11 -6.18 3.72
N TYR A 66 -1.08 -6.34 3.14
CA TYR A 66 -1.41 -5.67 1.89
C TYR A 66 -1.48 -4.15 2.10
N GLY A 67 -1.23 -3.39 1.05
CA GLY A 67 -1.61 -1.97 0.98
C GLY A 67 -3.13 -1.82 0.97
N SER A 68 -3.60 -0.63 1.29
CA SER A 68 -5.01 -0.27 1.29
C SER A 68 -5.35 0.60 0.07
N LYS A 69 -6.63 0.69 -0.25
CA LYS A 69 -7.09 1.55 -1.34
C LYS A 69 -7.10 3.01 -0.90
N GLY A 70 -6.91 3.91 -1.86
CA GLY A 70 -7.26 5.32 -1.68
C GLY A 70 -8.77 5.52 -1.59
N GLY A 71 -9.18 6.64 -1.01
CA GLY A 71 -10.58 7.06 -0.99
C GLY A 71 -11.00 7.58 -2.36
N GLY A 72 -12.24 7.31 -2.76
CA GLY A 72 -12.82 7.89 -3.97
C GLY A 72 -13.47 9.25 -3.71
N THR A 73 -14.25 9.74 -4.68
CA THR A 73 -14.83 11.10 -4.65
C THR A 73 -16.34 11.16 -4.45
N SER A 74 -17.04 10.01 -4.43
CA SER A 74 -18.50 9.95 -4.21
C SER A 74 -18.95 8.60 -3.62
N ALA A 75 -20.22 8.50 -3.23
CA ALA A 75 -20.80 7.25 -2.74
C ALA A 75 -20.89 6.16 -3.83
N GLU A 76 -20.98 6.58 -5.10
CA GLU A 76 -20.99 5.73 -6.28
C GLU A 76 -19.55 5.33 -6.65
N HIS A 77 -18.59 6.24 -6.47
CA HIS A 77 -17.16 6.03 -6.70
C HIS A 77 -16.39 6.04 -5.37
N LYS A 78 -16.51 4.96 -4.61
CA LYS A 78 -16.00 4.86 -3.23
C LYS A 78 -14.48 4.71 -3.13
N PHE A 79 -13.83 4.20 -4.17
CA PHE A 79 -12.42 3.82 -4.13
C PHE A 79 -11.61 4.58 -5.17
N GLY A 80 -10.40 4.99 -4.77
CA GLY A 80 -9.35 5.46 -5.66
C GLY A 80 -8.42 4.31 -6.08
N GLY A 81 -7.12 4.57 -6.08
CA GLY A 81 -6.10 3.58 -6.43
C GLY A 81 -6.11 2.35 -5.51
N SER A 82 -5.82 1.17 -6.05
CA SER A 82 -5.75 -0.07 -5.27
C SER A 82 -4.52 -0.12 -4.37
N GLY A 83 -4.54 -0.90 -3.29
CA GLY A 83 -3.34 -1.12 -2.47
C GLY A 83 -2.27 -1.95 -3.19
N GLY A 84 -1.05 -1.92 -2.67
CA GLY A 84 0.04 -2.79 -3.10
C GLY A 84 -0.04 -4.21 -2.53
N GLY A 85 0.57 -5.17 -3.23
CA GLY A 85 0.59 -6.58 -2.85
C GLY A 85 1.56 -6.93 -1.71
N ARG A 86 1.88 -8.22 -1.57
CA ARG A 86 2.87 -8.70 -0.61
C ARG A 86 3.85 -9.63 -1.28
N VAL A 87 5.13 -9.47 -0.98
CA VAL A 87 6.20 -10.36 -1.46
C VAL A 87 7.03 -10.83 -0.28
N MET A 88 7.21 -12.15 -0.16
CA MET A 88 8.17 -12.77 0.75
C MET A 88 9.23 -13.50 -0.06
N LEU A 89 10.49 -13.12 0.12
CA LEU A 89 11.63 -13.83 -0.43
C LEU A 89 12.28 -14.62 0.70
N ASP A 90 12.07 -15.94 0.70
CA ASP A 90 12.73 -16.85 1.63
C ASP A 90 13.94 -17.48 0.94
N VAL A 91 15.14 -17.00 1.31
CA VAL A 91 16.39 -17.25 0.62
C VAL A 91 17.26 -18.17 1.48
N LYS A 92 17.54 -19.35 0.93
CA LYS A 92 18.33 -20.39 1.61
C LYS A 92 19.81 -20.05 1.77
N ASP A 93 20.45 -19.51 0.72
CA ASP A 93 21.91 -19.34 0.70
C ASP A 93 22.32 -17.89 0.36
N THR A 94 22.05 -17.44 -0.87
CA THR A 94 22.43 -16.10 -1.33
C THR A 94 21.38 -15.55 -2.29
N LEU A 95 20.99 -14.29 -2.09
CA LEU A 95 20.11 -13.55 -3.00
C LEU A 95 20.95 -12.65 -3.91
N TYR A 96 21.02 -12.99 -5.19
CA TYR A 96 21.51 -12.08 -6.22
C TYR A 96 20.32 -11.38 -6.89
N LEU A 97 20.18 -10.07 -6.67
CA LEU A 97 19.07 -9.26 -7.19
C LEU A 97 19.61 -8.21 -8.18
N ASN A 98 19.63 -8.57 -9.47
CA ASN A 98 19.87 -7.64 -10.58
C ASN A 98 18.56 -7.39 -11.34
N GLY A 99 17.48 -7.08 -10.62
CA GLY A 99 16.13 -6.86 -11.16
C GLY A 99 15.28 -6.08 -10.17
N SER A 100 13.95 -6.07 -10.33
CA SER A 100 13.05 -5.28 -9.47
C SER A 100 12.00 -6.12 -8.75
N VAL A 101 11.73 -5.78 -7.50
CA VAL A 101 10.63 -6.34 -6.70
C VAL A 101 9.77 -5.17 -6.22
N THR A 102 8.51 -5.13 -6.63
CA THR A 102 7.61 -3.99 -6.35
C THR A 102 6.32 -4.43 -5.66
N ALA A 103 5.88 -3.61 -4.72
CA ALA A 103 4.61 -3.74 -4.01
C ALA A 103 3.93 -2.37 -3.89
N GLU A 104 4.00 -1.56 -4.95
CA GLU A 104 3.50 -0.19 -4.93
C GLU A 104 1.97 -0.13 -4.84
N GLY A 105 1.47 0.96 -4.27
CA GLY A 105 0.07 1.32 -4.41
C GLY A 105 -0.27 1.63 -5.87
N GLY A 106 -1.53 1.46 -6.24
CA GLY A 106 -2.07 1.93 -7.50
C GLY A 106 -2.26 3.43 -7.50
N ASP A 107 -2.10 4.03 -8.67
CA ASP A 107 -2.23 5.47 -8.86
C ASP A 107 -3.62 5.98 -8.48
N GLY A 108 -3.65 7.19 -7.94
CA GLY A 108 -4.87 7.99 -7.84
C GLY A 108 -5.23 8.63 -9.17
N GLY A 109 -6.23 9.51 -9.15
CA GLY A 109 -6.60 10.30 -10.33
C GLY A 109 -7.58 11.40 -10.00
N SER A 110 -8.23 11.95 -11.02
CA SER A 110 -9.26 12.99 -10.85
C SER A 110 -10.42 12.56 -9.94
N ASN A 111 -10.63 11.25 -9.81
CA ASN A 111 -11.77 10.65 -9.11
C ASN A 111 -11.37 9.90 -7.82
N GLY A 112 -10.15 10.09 -7.30
CA GLY A 112 -9.76 9.45 -6.06
C GLY A 112 -8.27 9.56 -5.71
N GLY A 113 -7.95 9.29 -4.45
CA GLY A 113 -6.57 9.26 -3.97
C GLY A 113 -5.85 7.98 -4.38
N GLY A 114 -4.52 8.00 -4.32
CA GLY A 114 -3.71 6.81 -4.56
C GLY A 114 -3.85 5.76 -3.44
N GLY A 115 -3.65 4.50 -3.81
CA GLY A 115 -3.51 3.43 -2.83
C GLY A 115 -2.15 3.47 -2.13
N SER A 116 -2.06 2.84 -0.97
CA SER A 116 -0.78 2.71 -0.26
C SER A 116 0.02 1.51 -0.76
N GLY A 117 1.34 1.57 -0.59
CA GLY A 117 2.22 0.43 -0.80
C GLY A 117 1.89 -0.74 0.12
N GLY A 118 2.25 -1.93 -0.30
CA GLY A 118 2.15 -3.15 0.49
C GLY A 118 3.48 -3.52 1.16
N SER A 119 3.71 -4.81 1.35
CA SER A 119 4.87 -5.30 2.12
C SER A 119 5.83 -6.11 1.26
N ILE A 120 7.13 -5.86 1.44
CA ILE A 120 8.20 -6.73 0.93
C ILE A 120 9.03 -7.16 2.13
N ILE A 121 9.19 -8.46 2.33
CA ILE A 121 10.06 -9.04 3.35
C ILE A 121 11.07 -9.98 2.71
N VAL A 122 12.33 -9.84 3.10
CA VAL A 122 13.43 -10.70 2.63
C VAL A 122 14.02 -11.39 3.84
N HIS A 123 13.89 -12.71 3.88
CA HIS A 123 14.59 -13.57 4.81
C HIS A 123 15.78 -14.18 4.10
N SER A 124 16.98 -13.79 4.49
CA SER A 124 18.21 -14.49 4.11
C SER A 124 18.88 -14.99 5.36
N LYS A 125 18.90 -16.30 5.57
CA LYS A 125 19.63 -16.91 6.67
C LYS A 125 20.77 -17.71 6.07
N LYS A 126 22.00 -17.23 6.26
CA LYS A 126 23.16 -18.10 6.12
C LYS A 126 23.20 -18.99 7.37
N LEU A 127 23.00 -20.29 7.19
CA LEU A 127 23.25 -21.27 8.25
C LEU A 127 24.74 -21.30 8.60
#